data_AF-A0A1M3KKV1-F1
#
_entry.id   AF-A0A1M3KKV1-F1
#
_cell.length_a   1.000
_cell.length_b   1.000
_cell.length_c   1.000
_cell.angle_alpha   90.00
_cell.angle_beta   90.00
_cell.angle_gamma   90.00
#
_symmetry.space_group_name_H-M   'P 1'
#
loop_
_entity.id
_entity.type
_entity.pdbx_description
1 polymer ?
#
loop_
_entity_poly.entity_id
_entity_poly.type
_entity_poly.pdbx_seq_one_letter_code
_entity_poly.pdbx_strand_id
1 'polypeptide(L)'
;MFWQRPADISAADIPGIGHNGGPPLDEHIPEWGTGGIGTYFAWRTASEDAFKKVPAETAIRRAKRAEALGLTYREYQLEILERGRYLQTEDVERIAQIKARRSQR
;
A
#
# COMPACT_ATOMS: atom_id res chain seq x y z
N MET A 1 16.07 4.42 50.36
CA MET A 1 15.72 4.53 48.93
C MET A 1 17.03 4.61 48.17
N PHE A 2 17.55 3.47 47.71
CA PHE A 2 18.90 3.38 47.15
C PHE A 2 18.88 3.82 45.69
N TRP A 3 19.57 4.91 45.38
CA TRP A 3 19.86 5.31 44.01
C TRP A 3 20.93 4.33 43.49
N GLN A 4 20.57 3.46 42.55
CA GLN A 4 21.53 2.59 41.88
C GLN A 4 22.35 3.44 40.90
N ARG A 5 23.68 3.37 40.99
CA ARG A 5 24.59 4.00 40.03
C ARG A 5 24.32 3.38 38.64
N PRO A 6 24.05 4.17 37.58
CA PRO A 6 23.95 3.63 36.24
C PRO A 6 25.27 2.95 35.85
N ALA A 7 25.18 1.90 35.02
CA ALA A 7 26.35 1.14 34.57
C ALA A 7 27.44 2.07 34.01
N ASP A 8 28.69 1.78 34.36
CA ASP A 8 29.84 2.57 33.93
C ASP A 8 29.98 2.42 32.40
N ILE A 9 29.70 3.50 31.65
CA ILE A 9 29.81 3.54 30.19
C ILE A 9 31.27 3.29 29.82
N SER A 10 31.55 2.23 29.04
CA SER A 10 32.89 1.88 28.63
C SER A 10 33.28 2.61 27.33
N ALA A 11 34.58 2.69 27.02
CA ALA A 11 35.03 3.28 25.77
C ALA A 11 34.50 2.57 24.50
N ALA A 12 34.08 1.31 24.63
CA ALA A 12 33.45 0.55 23.54
C ALA A 12 31.99 0.98 23.28
N ASP A 13 31.35 1.63 24.26
CA ASP A 13 29.98 2.15 24.15
C ASP A 13 29.94 3.57 23.58
N ILE A 14 31.11 4.24 23.48
CA ILE A 14 31.22 5.58 22.89
C ILE A 14 31.23 5.44 21.38
N PRO A 15 30.18 5.92 20.70
CA PRO A 15 30.11 5.80 19.26
C PRO A 15 31.24 6.59 18.59
N GLY A 16 31.90 5.98 17.61
CA GLY A 16 32.98 6.63 16.85
C GLY A 16 32.54 7.92 16.16
N ILE A 17 33.51 8.75 15.76
CA ILE A 17 33.28 10.00 15.01
C ILE A 17 32.34 9.73 13.83
N GLY A 18 31.18 10.40 13.82
CA GLY A 18 30.11 10.25 12.81
C GLY A 18 28.84 9.56 13.30
N HIS A 19 28.76 9.15 14.57
CA HIS A 19 27.63 8.40 15.11
C HIS A 19 26.85 9.23 16.14
N ASN A 20 25.51 9.20 16.07
CA ASN A 20 24.63 10.14 16.78
C ASN A 20 24.14 9.64 18.16
N GLY A 21 24.57 8.45 18.62
CA GLY A 21 24.24 7.92 19.95
C GLY A 21 22.75 7.86 20.28
N GLY A 22 21.89 7.90 19.26
CA GLY A 22 20.45 7.85 19.42
C GLY A 22 20.01 6.47 19.90
N PRO A 23 18.85 6.36 20.57
CA PRO A 23 18.26 5.07 20.89
C PRO A 23 18.18 4.22 19.62
N PRO A 24 18.29 2.87 19.72
CA PRO A 24 18.12 2.00 18.56
C PRO A 24 16.81 2.39 17.90
N LEU A 25 16.88 2.87 16.66
CA LEU A 25 15.69 3.03 15.88
C LEU A 25 15.20 1.61 15.68
N ASP A 26 14.10 1.22 16.35
CA ASP A 26 13.30 0.06 15.94
C ASP A 26 13.32 0.01 14.41
N GLU A 27 13.51 -1.16 13.79
CA GLU A 27 13.67 -1.28 12.33
C GLU A 27 12.53 -0.55 11.61
N HIS A 28 12.76 0.73 11.32
CA HIS A 28 11.77 1.58 10.72
C HIS A 28 11.77 1.19 9.26
N ILE A 29 10.86 0.31 8.89
CA ILE A 29 10.59 -0.03 7.50
C ILE A 29 9.83 1.16 6.94
N PRO A 30 10.45 1.97 6.06
CA PRO A 30 9.76 3.09 5.46
C PRO A 30 8.60 2.59 4.60
N GLU A 31 7.70 3.48 4.21
CA GLU A 31 6.54 3.12 3.40
C GLU A 31 6.89 2.52 2.01
N TRP A 32 8.10 2.76 1.52
CA TRP A 32 8.66 2.17 0.30
C TRP A 32 9.37 0.82 0.53
N GLY A 33 9.33 0.28 1.76
CA GLY A 33 9.89 -1.01 2.14
C GLY A 33 11.40 -1.00 2.35
N THR A 34 11.99 -2.21 2.41
CA THR A 34 13.43 -2.45 2.65
C THR A 34 14.32 -2.18 1.43
N GLY A 35 13.75 -1.75 0.30
CA GLY A 35 14.47 -1.35 -0.91
C GLY A 35 14.77 0.16 -0.95
N GLY A 36 15.37 0.61 -2.05
CA GLY A 36 15.57 2.05 -2.28
C GLY A 36 14.27 2.81 -2.46
N ILE A 37 14.22 4.06 -1.98
CA ILE A 37 13.08 4.99 -2.09
C ILE A 37 12.53 5.13 -3.52
N GLY A 38 13.41 4.95 -4.52
CA GLY A 38 13.07 4.69 -5.92
C GLY A 38 11.95 5.54 -6.50
N THR A 39 11.21 4.97 -7.46
CA THR A 39 10.03 5.59 -8.08
C THR A 39 8.77 5.49 -7.21
N TYR A 40 8.89 5.18 -5.92
CA TYR A 40 7.74 4.86 -5.05
C TYR A 40 6.72 6.00 -5.00
N PHE A 41 7.17 7.23 -4.72
CA PHE A 41 6.29 8.39 -4.64
C PHE A 41 5.65 8.70 -5.98
N ALA A 42 6.42 8.63 -7.07
CA ALA A 42 5.89 8.83 -8.42
C ALA A 42 4.81 7.78 -8.76
N TRP A 43 5.04 6.51 -8.43
CA TRP A 43 4.06 5.44 -8.57
C TRP A 43 2.83 5.66 -7.69
N ARG A 44 3.01 6.04 -6.43
CA ARG A 44 1.91 6.31 -5.50
C ARG A 44 1.04 7.45 -6.02
N THR A 45 1.64 8.58 -6.39
CA THR A 45 0.93 9.73 -6.96
C THR A 45 0.19 9.34 -8.25
N ALA A 46 0.84 8.62 -9.16
CA ALA A 46 0.21 8.17 -10.40
C ALA A 46 -0.97 7.21 -10.14
N SER A 47 -0.82 6.31 -9.16
CA SER A 47 -1.87 5.40 -8.72
C SER A 47 -3.06 6.18 -8.17
N GLU A 48 -2.82 7.08 -7.19
CA GLU A 48 -3.88 7.91 -6.63
C GLU A 48 -4.61 8.73 -7.68
N ASP A 49 -3.87 9.35 -8.60
CA ASP A 49 -4.43 10.13 -9.70
C ASP A 49 -5.34 9.28 -10.59
N ALA A 50 -4.94 8.05 -10.92
CA ALA A 50 -5.75 7.14 -11.74
C ALA A 50 -7.10 6.80 -11.09
N PHE A 51 -7.15 6.71 -9.75
CA PHE A 51 -8.38 6.42 -9.02
C PHE A 51 -9.20 7.69 -8.68
N LYS A 52 -8.54 8.82 -8.40
CA LYS A 52 -9.19 10.08 -7.95
C LYS A 52 -9.77 10.92 -9.10
N LYS A 53 -9.19 10.87 -10.31
CA LYS A 53 -9.59 11.73 -11.44
C LYS A 53 -10.92 11.34 -12.11
N VAL A 54 -11.68 10.42 -11.53
CA VAL A 54 -12.96 9.96 -12.09
C VAL A 54 -14.09 10.90 -11.62
N PRO A 55 -14.88 11.51 -12.54
CA PRO A 55 -16.03 12.32 -12.16
C PRO A 55 -16.99 11.54 -11.25
N ALA A 56 -17.57 12.21 -10.25
CA ALA A 56 -18.39 11.56 -9.21
C ALA A 56 -19.52 10.70 -9.79
N GLU A 57 -20.24 11.19 -10.80
CA GLU A 57 -21.30 10.42 -11.47
C GLU A 57 -20.79 9.13 -12.12
N THR A 58 -19.59 9.19 -12.72
CA THR A 58 -18.96 8.03 -13.33
C THR A 58 -18.54 7.03 -12.26
N ALA A 59 -17.98 7.49 -11.14
CA ALA A 59 -17.63 6.66 -10.01
C ALA A 59 -18.86 5.94 -9.43
N ILE A 60 -19.98 6.65 -9.23
CA ILE A 60 -21.25 6.08 -8.75
C ILE A 60 -21.77 5.02 -9.73
N ARG A 61 -21.77 5.28 -11.03
CA ARG A 61 -22.20 4.30 -12.05
C ARG A 61 -21.33 3.04 -12.03
N ARG A 62 -20.01 3.21 -11.92
CA ARG A 62 -19.05 2.09 -11.82
C ARG A 62 -19.25 1.30 -10.53
N ALA A 63 -19.52 1.96 -9.40
CA ALA A 63 -19.81 1.29 -8.14
C ALA A 63 -21.08 0.44 -8.21
N LYS A 64 -22.18 0.98 -8.77
CA LYS A 64 -23.43 0.22 -8.99
C LYS A 64 -23.22 -1.00 -9.89
N ARG A 65 -22.40 -0.87 -10.94
CA ARG A 65 -22.05 -2.02 -11.81
C ARG A 65 -21.21 -3.05 -11.07
N ALA A 66 -20.20 -2.62 -10.31
CA ALA A 66 -19.40 -3.52 -9.50
C ALA A 66 -20.27 -4.31 -8.52
N GLU A 67 -21.18 -3.63 -7.81
CA GLU A 67 -22.14 -4.25 -6.89
C GLU A 67 -23.03 -5.27 -7.60
N ALA A 68 -23.61 -4.93 -8.76
CA ALA A 68 -24.44 -5.86 -9.53
C ALA A 68 -23.70 -7.13 -9.97
N LEU A 69 -22.37 -7.05 -10.19
CA LEU A 69 -21.51 -8.19 -10.53
C LEU A 69 -20.96 -8.92 -9.28
N GLY A 70 -21.21 -8.42 -8.08
CA GLY A 70 -20.63 -8.93 -6.83
C GLY A 70 -19.13 -8.69 -6.70
N LEU A 71 -18.63 -7.62 -7.33
CA LEU A 71 -17.25 -7.17 -7.29
C LEU A 71 -17.13 -5.94 -6.39
N THR A 72 -15.95 -5.74 -5.80
CA THR A 72 -15.62 -4.46 -5.18
C THR A 72 -15.41 -3.40 -6.27
N TYR A 73 -15.63 -2.13 -5.92
CA TYR A 73 -15.33 -1.01 -6.83
C TYR A 73 -13.88 -1.06 -7.35
N ARG A 74 -12.93 -1.40 -6.49
CA ARG A 74 -11.51 -1.48 -6.84
C ARG A 74 -11.24 -2.60 -7.86
N GLU A 75 -11.83 -3.78 -7.68
CA GLU A 75 -11.69 -4.89 -8.63
C GLU A 75 -12.25 -4.53 -10.00
N TYR A 76 -13.45 -3.95 -10.05
CA TYR A 76 -14.06 -3.50 -11.29
C TYR A 76 -13.27 -2.37 -11.96
N GLN A 77 -12.76 -1.42 -11.17
CA GLN A 77 -11.98 -0.29 -11.67
C GLN A 77 -10.63 -0.74 -12.23
N LEU A 78 -9.99 -1.77 -11.68
CA LEU A 78 -8.75 -2.34 -12.20
C LEU A 78 -8.94 -2.98 -13.58
N GLU A 79 -10.08 -3.60 -13.86
CA GLU A 79 -10.36 -4.13 -15.20
C GLU A 79 -10.43 -3.01 -16.26
N ILE A 80 -10.91 -1.83 -15.86
CA ILE A 80 -10.91 -0.66 -16.75
C ILE A 80 -9.50 -0.09 -16.89
N LEU A 81 -8.76 0.08 -15.79
CA LEU A 81 -7.46 0.76 -15.81
C LEU A 81 -6.34 -0.10 -16.45
N GLU A 82 -6.31 -1.41 -16.16
CA GLU A 82 -5.26 -2.30 -16.66
C GLU A 82 -5.59 -2.89 -18.04
N ARG A 83 -6.87 -3.22 -18.27
CA ARG A 83 -7.30 -4.00 -19.45
C ARG A 83 -8.19 -3.20 -20.40
N GLY A 84 -8.62 -2.00 -20.02
CA GLY A 84 -9.56 -1.20 -20.80
C GLY A 84 -10.96 -1.80 -20.91
N ARG A 85 -11.31 -2.79 -20.07
CA ARG A 85 -12.56 -3.55 -20.21
C ARG A 85 -13.61 -3.15 -19.18
N TYR A 86 -14.80 -2.83 -19.67
CA TYR A 86 -15.99 -2.65 -18.85
C TYR A 86 -16.72 -3.98 -18.72
N LEU A 87 -16.60 -4.63 -17.56
CA LEU A 87 -17.24 -5.93 -17.34
C LEU A 87 -18.77 -5.83 -17.46
N GLN A 88 -19.36 -6.79 -18.16
CA GLN A 88 -20.80 -7.01 -18.24
C GLN A 88 -21.19 -8.29 -17.48
N THR A 89 -22.50 -8.54 -17.34
CA THR A 89 -23.02 -9.74 -16.67
C THR A 89 -22.58 -11.03 -17.38
N GLU A 90 -22.36 -10.95 -18.69
CA GLU A 90 -21.94 -12.07 -19.54
C GLU A 90 -20.46 -12.45 -19.36
N ASP A 91 -19.65 -11.59 -18.72
CA ASP A 91 -18.23 -11.86 -18.43
C ASP A 91 -18.04 -12.84 -17.25
N VAL A 92 -18.86 -13.89 -17.21
CA VAL A 92 -19.03 -14.83 -16.08
C VAL A 92 -17.70 -15.45 -15.66
N GLU A 93 -16.92 -15.94 -16.62
CA GLU A 93 -15.62 -16.57 -16.35
C GLU A 93 -14.63 -15.60 -15.72
N ARG A 94 -14.56 -14.37 -16.25
CA ARG A 94 -13.64 -13.35 -15.74
C ARG A 94 -14.04 -12.90 -14.34
N ILE A 95 -15.33 -12.70 -14.10
CA ILE A 95 -15.88 -12.36 -12.79
C ILE A 95 -15.56 -13.47 -11.78
N ALA A 96 -15.73 -14.74 -12.15
CA ALA A 96 -15.39 -15.87 -11.31
C ALA A 96 -13.89 -15.91 -10.96
N GLN A 97 -13.01 -15.67 -11.95
CA GLN A 97 -11.57 -15.59 -11.72
C GLN A 97 -11.17 -14.46 -10.76
N ILE A 98 -11.83 -13.30 -10.84
CA ILE A 98 -11.58 -12.17 -9.93
C ILE A 98 -11.97 -12.57 -8.50
N LYS A 99 -13.17 -13.12 -8.33
CA LYS A 99 -13.67 -13.58 -7.02
C LYS A 99 -12.78 -14.68 -6.42
N ALA A 100 -12.29 -15.62 -7.22
CA ALA A 100 -11.39 -16.68 -6.76
C ALA A 100 -10.03 -16.15 -6.29
N ARG A 101 -9.47 -15.14 -6.98
CA ARG A 101 -8.23 -14.48 -6.53
C ARG A 101 -8.41 -13.74 -5.20
N ARG A 102 -9.60 -13.21 -4.93
CA ARG A 102 -9.92 -12.55 -3.66
C ARG A 102 -9.89 -13.53 -2.50
N SER A 103 -10.41 -14.76 -2.67
CA SER A 103 -10.38 -15.78 -1.61
C SER A 103 -9.00 -16.36 -1.32
N GLN A 104 -8.01 -16.10 -2.19
CA GLN A 104 -6.62 -16.57 -2.02
C GLN A 104 -5.72 -15.56 -1.30
N ARG A 105 -6.22 -14.34 -1.04
CA ARG A 105 -5.51 -13.28 -0.32
C ARG A 105 -5.93 -13.29 1.14
#